data_AF-A0A7R9KAZ4-F1
#
_entry.id   AF-A0A7R9KAZ4-F1
#
_cell.length_a   1.000
_cell.length_b   1.000
_cell.length_c   1.000
_cell.angle_alpha   90.00
_cell.angle_beta   90.00
_cell.angle_gamma   90.00
#
_symmetry.space_group_name_H-M   'P 1'
#
loop_
_entity.id
_entity.type
_entity.pdbx_description
1 polymer ?
#
loop_
_entity_poly.entity_id
_entity_poly.type
_entity_poly.pdbx_seq_one_letter_code
_entity_poly.pdbx_strand_id
1 'polypeptide(L)'
;PEWGLLPSEDAVVFIDNHDTQRTSGNNILTYKDPKLYKMAVAFMLAWSYGFPRIMSSFAFQKSDTGPPHDNKQNILSVPVKEDQTCDSGWVCEHRWRQISNMVRFRNIVRGNGLLYN
;
A
#
# COMPACT_ATOMS: atom_id res chain seq x y z
N PRO A 1 21.00 2.65 14.79
CA PRO A 1 21.76 1.84 13.81
C PRO A 1 21.59 2.40 12.40
N GLU A 2 22.69 2.69 11.70
CA GLU A 2 22.65 3.23 10.34
C GLU A 2 22.41 2.07 9.37
N TRP A 3 21.20 1.96 8.85
CA TRP A 3 20.77 0.87 7.97
C TRP A 3 21.21 1.04 6.51
N GLY A 4 22.09 2.01 6.22
CA GLY A 4 22.49 2.36 4.86
C GLY A 4 21.35 2.91 4.00
N LEU A 5 20.25 3.35 4.62
CA LEU A 5 19.13 3.99 3.95
C LEU A 5 19.33 5.51 3.86
N LEU A 6 18.60 6.17 2.97
CA LEU A 6 18.57 7.62 2.89
C LEU A 6 18.17 8.25 4.25
N PRO A 7 18.58 9.51 4.52
CA PRO A 7 18.00 10.30 5.60
C PRO A 7 16.47 10.25 5.55
N SER A 8 15.82 10.21 6.71
CA SER A 8 14.38 9.99 6.81
C SER A 8 13.57 11.08 6.10
N GLU A 9 14.05 12.31 6.15
CA GLU A 9 13.50 13.51 5.53
C GLU A 9 13.54 13.46 4.00
N ASP A 10 14.46 12.68 3.42
CA ASP A 10 14.65 12.53 1.98
C ASP A 10 13.99 11.26 1.42
N ALA A 11 13.42 10.41 2.28
CA ALA A 11 12.92 9.10 1.91
C ALA A 11 11.39 9.08 1.73
N VAL A 12 10.90 8.72 0.54
CA VAL A 12 9.52 8.26 0.32
C VAL A 12 9.53 6.74 0.32
N VAL A 13 8.85 6.14 1.30
CA VAL A 13 8.88 4.68 1.53
C VAL A 13 7.57 4.03 1.11
N PHE A 14 7.66 2.81 0.57
CA PHE A 14 6.52 2.01 0.14
C PHE A 14 6.90 0.53 0.20
N ILE A 15 5.91 -0.35 0.38
CA ILE A 15 6.12 -1.80 0.35
C ILE A 15 6.21 -2.30 -1.09
N ASP A 16 5.32 -1.81 -1.93
CA ASP A 16 5.24 -2.10 -3.35
C ASP A 16 4.91 -0.83 -4.14
N ASN A 17 5.12 -0.88 -5.45
CA ASN A 17 4.63 0.15 -6.37
C ASN A 17 4.03 -0.53 -7.61
N HIS A 18 3.52 0.27 -8.54
CA HIS A 18 2.87 -0.24 -9.75
C HIS A 18 3.79 -1.09 -10.64
N ASP A 19 5.09 -0.87 -10.65
CA ASP A 19 6.05 -1.63 -11.45
C ASP A 19 6.49 -2.93 -10.75
N THR A 20 6.91 -2.82 -9.48
CA THR A 20 7.48 -3.93 -8.72
C THR A 20 6.45 -4.99 -8.38
N GLN A 21 5.18 -4.61 -8.19
CA GLN A 21 4.10 -5.59 -8.01
C GLN A 21 3.84 -6.46 -9.25
N ARG A 22 4.41 -6.10 -10.41
CA ARG A 22 4.29 -6.85 -11.68
C ARG A 22 5.56 -7.58 -12.10
N THR A 23 6.73 -7.09 -11.69
CA THR A 23 8.03 -7.50 -12.26
C THR A 23 8.93 -8.21 -11.27
N SER A 24 8.74 -8.03 -9.96
CA SER A 24 9.69 -8.47 -8.94
C SER A 24 9.52 -9.93 -8.49
N GLY A 25 8.76 -10.74 -9.22
CA GLY A 25 8.48 -12.13 -8.86
C GLY A 25 7.88 -12.24 -7.45
N ASN A 26 8.46 -13.11 -6.61
CA ASN A 26 8.02 -13.34 -5.22
C ASN A 26 8.82 -12.52 -4.18
N ASN A 27 9.66 -11.57 -4.61
CA ASN A 27 10.54 -10.83 -3.69
C ASN A 27 9.87 -9.59 -3.07
N ILE A 28 8.70 -9.18 -3.57
CA ILE A 28 7.96 -8.01 -3.10
C ILE A 28 6.59 -8.46 -2.64
N LEU A 29 6.19 -8.03 -1.44
CA LEU A 29 4.86 -8.30 -0.91
C LEU A 29 3.85 -7.41 -1.62
N THR A 30 2.75 -7.99 -2.07
CA THR A 30 1.66 -7.25 -2.75
C THR A 30 0.30 -7.62 -2.14
N TYR A 31 -0.80 -7.06 -2.66
CA TYR A 31 -2.14 -7.49 -2.26
C TYR A 31 -2.41 -8.99 -2.48
N LYS A 32 -1.62 -9.66 -3.33
CA LYS A 32 -1.69 -11.11 -3.57
C LYS A 32 -1.17 -11.94 -2.37
N ASP A 33 -0.43 -11.31 -1.46
CA ASP A 33 0.10 -11.87 -0.21
C ASP A 33 -0.54 -11.20 1.02
N PRO A 34 -1.87 -11.22 1.15
CA PRO A 34 -2.61 -10.23 1.93
C PRO A 34 -2.21 -10.18 3.41
N LYS A 35 -1.89 -11.33 4.03
CA LYS A 35 -1.48 -11.37 5.44
C LYS A 35 -0.14 -10.66 5.65
N LEU A 36 0.88 -11.04 4.87
CA LEU A 36 2.23 -10.49 5.00
C LEU A 36 2.28 -9.03 4.55
N TYR A 37 1.58 -8.69 3.46
CA TYR A 37 1.49 -7.31 2.98
C TYR A 37 0.92 -6.36 4.03
N LYS A 38 -0.19 -6.75 4.68
CA LYS A 38 -0.79 -5.96 5.77
C LYS A 38 0.16 -5.79 6.94
N MET A 39 0.95 -6.80 7.29
CA MET A 39 1.95 -6.70 8.36
C MET A 39 3.07 -5.73 7.98
N ALA A 40 3.57 -5.79 6.75
CA ALA A 40 4.62 -4.89 6.26
C ALA A 40 4.15 -3.44 6.20
N VAL A 41 2.94 -3.20 5.67
CA VAL A 41 2.34 -1.85 5.64
C VAL A 41 2.08 -1.34 7.05
N ALA A 42 1.60 -2.18 7.98
CA ALA A 42 1.42 -1.79 9.37
C ALA A 42 2.75 -1.39 10.02
N PHE A 43 3.82 -2.14 9.79
CA PHE A 43 5.16 -1.79 10.28
C PHE A 43 5.63 -0.45 9.70
N MET A 44 5.53 -0.25 8.38
CA MET A 44 5.89 0.99 7.71
C MET A 44 5.11 2.20 8.29
N LEU A 45 3.82 2.04 8.58
CA LEU A 45 3.00 3.12 9.14
C LEU A 45 3.28 3.38 10.62
N ALA A 46 3.60 2.35 11.40
CA ALA A 46 3.97 2.47 12.81
C ALA A 46 5.37 3.06 13.02
N TRP A 47 6.30 2.78 12.11
CA TRP A 47 7.69 3.22 12.21
C TRP A 47 7.87 4.66 11.76
N SER A 48 8.70 5.44 12.46
CA SER A 48 8.86 6.89 12.22
C SER A 48 9.79 7.25 11.06
N TYR A 49 10.21 6.28 10.24
CA TYR A 49 11.10 6.49 9.10
C TYR A 49 10.34 6.84 7.81
N GLY A 50 10.80 7.87 7.11
CA GLY A 50 10.32 8.25 5.79
C GLY A 50 8.89 8.81 5.73
N PHE A 51 8.53 9.24 4.53
CA PHE A 51 7.17 9.59 4.14
C PHE A 51 6.48 8.37 3.48
N PRO A 52 5.51 7.72 4.15
CA PRO A 52 4.91 6.49 3.64
C PRO A 52 3.93 6.75 2.49
N ARG A 53 4.07 5.96 1.43
CA ARG A 53 3.13 5.87 0.30
C ARG A 53 2.53 4.47 0.26
N ILE A 54 1.20 4.41 0.19
CA ILE A 54 0.43 3.16 0.10
C ILE A 54 -0.02 2.98 -1.34
N MET A 55 0.26 1.81 -1.93
CA MET A 55 -0.24 1.46 -3.24
C MET A 55 -1.74 1.15 -3.17
N SER A 56 -2.50 1.52 -4.21
CA SER A 56 -3.91 1.18 -4.35
C SER A 56 -4.14 0.64 -5.75
N SER A 57 -4.31 -0.67 -5.84
CA SER A 57 -4.22 -1.42 -7.09
C SER A 57 -5.57 -1.70 -7.72
N PHE A 58 -5.53 -2.13 -8.97
CA PHE A 58 -6.55 -2.98 -9.58
C PHE A 58 -6.03 -4.42 -9.65
N ALA A 59 -6.95 -5.39 -9.69
CA ALA A 59 -6.63 -6.80 -9.74
C ALA A 59 -6.13 -7.18 -11.15
N PHE A 60 -5.07 -7.98 -11.22
CA PHE A 60 -4.48 -8.42 -12.50
C PHE A 60 -3.87 -9.82 -12.36
N GLN A 61 -3.90 -10.58 -13.46
CA GLN A 61 -3.24 -11.89 -13.54
C GLN A 61 -1.94 -11.82 -14.33
N LYS A 62 -1.91 -11.08 -15.44
CA LYS A 62 -0.71 -10.85 -16.25
C LYS A 62 -0.15 -9.44 -16.00
N SER A 63 1.15 -9.27 -16.17
CA SER A 63 1.84 -8.00 -15.93
C SER A 63 1.39 -6.87 -16.87
N ASP A 64 0.95 -7.22 -18.08
CA ASP A 64 0.47 -6.31 -19.13
C ASP A 64 -1.03 -6.01 -19.05
N THR A 65 -1.75 -6.56 -18.08
CA THR A 65 -3.18 -6.32 -17.92
C THR A 65 -3.42 -4.87 -17.48
N GLY A 66 -4.21 -4.14 -18.27
CA GLY A 66 -4.67 -2.78 -17.95
C GLY A 66 -5.73 -2.73 -16.85
N PRO A 67 -6.19 -1.54 -16.45
CA PRO A 67 -7.24 -1.38 -15.45
C PRO A 67 -8.60 -1.93 -15.93
N PRO A 68 -9.58 -2.12 -15.02
CA PRO A 68 -10.96 -2.43 -15.38
C PRO A 68 -11.51 -1.41 -16.39
N HIS A 69 -11.98 -1.89 -17.55
CA HIS A 69 -12.50 -1.05 -18.63
C HIS A 69 -13.70 -1.70 -19.33
N ASP A 70 -14.53 -0.89 -19.98
CA ASP A 70 -15.64 -1.35 -20.83
C ASP A 70 -15.16 -1.78 -22.24
N ASN A 71 -16.07 -2.28 -23.09
CA ASN A 71 -15.75 -2.69 -24.45
C ASN A 71 -15.22 -1.55 -25.36
N LYS A 72 -15.34 -0.29 -24.92
CA LYS A 72 -14.84 0.90 -25.62
C LYS A 72 -13.55 1.44 -24.99
N GLN A 73 -12.93 0.68 -24.07
CA GLN A 73 -11.71 1.04 -23.35
C GLN A 73 -11.86 2.25 -22.41
N ASN A 74 -13.08 2.60 -22.00
CA ASN A 74 -13.28 3.57 -20.92
C ASN A 74 -12.98 2.90 -19.58
N ILE A 75 -12.16 3.53 -18.75
CA ILE A 75 -11.85 3.03 -17.40
C ILE A 75 -13.14 3.06 -16.56
N LEU A 76 -13.46 1.92 -15.95
CA LEU A 76 -14.64 1.80 -15.09
C LEU A 76 -14.43 2.56 -13.78
N SER A 77 -15.50 3.13 -13.23
CA SER A 77 -15.46 3.74 -11.90
C SER A 77 -15.11 2.72 -10.82
N VAL A 78 -14.69 3.22 -9.64
CA VAL A 78 -14.40 2.41 -8.45
C VAL A 78 -15.65 2.32 -7.58
N PRO A 79 -16.40 1.21 -7.57
CA PRO A 79 -17.56 1.07 -6.70
C PRO A 79 -17.08 0.85 -5.27
N VAL A 80 -17.67 1.56 -4.31
CA VAL A 80 -17.40 1.38 -2.88
C VAL A 80 -18.61 0.70 -2.26
N LYS A 81 -18.39 -0.43 -1.60
CA LYS A 81 -19.42 -1.20 -0.90
C LYS A 81 -19.72 -0.58 0.46
N GLU A 82 -20.81 -1.04 1.10
CA GLU A 82 -21.19 -0.62 2.45
C GLU A 82 -20.08 -0.87 3.49
N ASP A 83 -19.36 -1.98 3.36
CA ASP A 83 -18.22 -2.34 4.23
C ASP A 83 -16.92 -1.56 3.93
N GLN A 84 -17.02 -0.51 3.09
CA GLN A 84 -15.93 0.33 2.62
C GLN A 84 -14.90 -0.36 1.72
N THR A 85 -15.08 -1.62 1.36
CA THR A 85 -14.23 -2.27 0.35
C THR A 85 -14.62 -1.82 -1.06
N CYS A 86 -13.73 -2.04 -2.03
CA CYS A 86 -14.04 -1.78 -3.43
C CYS A 86 -14.53 -3.04 -4.14
N ASP A 87 -15.15 -2.84 -5.29
CA ASP A 87 -15.60 -3.92 -6.18
C ASP A 87 -15.05 -3.80 -7.61
N SER A 88 -15.52 -4.65 -8.51
CA SER A 88 -15.32 -4.54 -9.97
C SER A 88 -13.84 -4.53 -10.37
N GLY A 89 -13.04 -5.35 -9.71
CA GLY A 89 -11.61 -5.49 -10.00
C GLY A 89 -10.72 -4.42 -9.35
N TRP A 90 -11.25 -3.52 -8.53
CA TRP A 90 -10.44 -2.58 -7.74
C TRP A 90 -10.08 -3.20 -6.38
N VAL A 91 -8.79 -3.19 -6.03
CA VAL A 91 -8.29 -3.82 -4.79
C VAL A 91 -8.47 -2.89 -3.60
N CYS A 92 -8.16 -1.60 -3.78
CA CYS A 92 -8.30 -0.56 -2.77
C CYS A 92 -7.68 -0.88 -1.41
N GLU A 93 -6.40 -1.24 -1.39
CA GLU A 93 -5.63 -1.55 -0.18
C GLU A 93 -5.74 -0.41 0.85
N HIS A 94 -5.77 0.84 0.39
CA HIS A 94 -5.97 2.03 1.24
C HIS A 94 -7.27 2.04 2.06
N ARG A 95 -8.29 1.25 1.66
CA ARG A 95 -9.57 1.11 2.37
C ARG A 95 -9.61 -0.09 3.30
N TRP A 96 -8.65 -1.00 3.21
CA TRP A 96 -8.61 -2.18 4.09
C TRP A 96 -8.51 -1.72 5.54
N ARG A 97 -9.39 -2.26 6.39
CA ARG A 97 -9.48 -1.89 7.81
C ARG A 97 -8.13 -1.87 8.52
N GLN A 98 -7.26 -2.83 8.23
CA GLN A 98 -5.92 -2.90 8.84
C GLN A 98 -5.03 -1.72 8.41
N ILE A 99 -5.13 -1.27 7.16
CA ILE A 99 -4.31 -0.18 6.61
C ILE A 99 -4.88 1.17 7.04
N SER A 100 -6.19 1.40 6.88
CA SER A 100 -6.84 2.66 7.26
C SER A 100 -6.73 2.94 8.76
N ASN A 101 -6.86 1.92 9.61
CA ASN A 101 -6.62 2.06 11.04
C ASN A 101 -5.15 2.38 11.37
N MET A 102 -4.19 1.85 10.61
CA MET A 102 -2.77 2.15 10.83
C MET A 102 -2.38 3.56 10.35
N VAL A 103 -3.08 4.10 9.34
CA VAL A 103 -2.98 5.53 9.00
C VAL A 103 -3.47 6.38 10.17
N ARG A 104 -4.63 6.04 10.75
CA ARG A 104 -5.13 6.71 11.95
C ARG A 104 -4.15 6.59 13.13
N PHE A 105 -3.60 5.40 13.36
CA PHE A 105 -2.58 5.18 14.38
C PHE A 105 -1.38 6.10 14.18
N ARG A 106 -0.80 6.14 12.96
CA ARG A 106 0.32 7.02 12.63
C ARG A 106 0.01 8.49 12.92
N ASN A 107 -1.20 8.95 12.60
CA ASN A 107 -1.62 10.33 12.88
C ASN A 107 -1.71 10.63 14.39
N ILE A 108 -2.13 9.66 15.21
CA ILE A 108 -2.21 9.81 16.66
C ILE A 108 -0.82 9.85 17.29
N VAL A 109 0.10 8.98 16.86
CA VAL A 109 1.46 8.90 17.42
C VAL A 109 2.44 9.89 16.78
N ARG A 110 2.01 10.68 15.80
CA ARG A 110 2.83 11.66 15.11
C ARG A 110 3.50 12.61 16.12
N GLY A 111 4.82 12.74 16.05
CA GLY A 111 5.62 13.57 16.96
C GLY A 111 6.05 12.87 18.26
N ASN A 112 5.43 11.74 18.61
CA ASN A 112 5.89 10.86 19.70
C ASN A 112 6.87 9.83 19.14
N GLY A 113 8.01 10.32 18.61
CA GLY A 113 9.08 9.45 18.13
C GLY A 113 9.47 8.42 19.18
N LEU A 114 9.97 7.25 18.75
CA LEU A 114 10.54 6.27 19.67
C LEU A 114 11.67 6.97 20.45
N LEU A 115 11.43 7.22 21.73
CA LEU A 115 12.46 7.67 22.65
C LEU A 115 13.42 6.48 22.80
N TYR A 116 14.51 6.51 22.04
CA TYR A 116 15.66 5.68 22.33
C TYR A 116 16.30 6.25 23.61
N ASN A 117 16.07 5.60 24.74
CA ASN A 117 16.93 5.76 25.93
C ASN A 117 18.23 5.00 25.72
#